data_AF-A0A822H7J6-F1
#
_entry.id   AF-A0A822H7J6-F1
#
_cell.length_a   1.000
_cell.length_b   1.000
_cell.length_c   1.000
_cell.angle_alpha   90.00
_cell.angle_beta   90.00
_cell.angle_gamma   90.00
#
_symmetry.space_group_name_H-M   'P 1'
#
loop_
_entity.id
_entity.type
_entity.pdbx_description
1 polymer ?
#
loop_
_entity_poly.entity_id
_entity_poly.type
_entity_poly.pdbx_seq_one_letter_code
_entity_poly.pdbx_strand_id
1 'polypeptide(L)'
;EQRNSGKPRIIKPADSKIEKEWRSVEYLLIDKMSMVGLTVLEKLKRIISTAKHVNPQVPFGSVHIIFFGDYLQYRSVYDAPLHTDFSLPSKKKPGKLLTEKEIQQRVARSLILQINCVVKLIQQMRTEDSWYLQLLERLRHGQCSDPCVPK
;
A
#
# COMPACT_ATOMS: atom_id res chain seq x y z
N GLU A 1 -53.77 9.99 -3.44
CA GLU A 1 -52.72 10.71 -2.67
C GLU A 1 -51.85 9.66 -1.97
N GLN A 2 -50.53 9.57 -2.00
CA GLN A 2 -49.43 10.37 -2.56
C GLN A 2 -48.34 9.35 -2.98
N ARG A 3 -47.83 9.46 -4.22
CA ARG A 3 -46.65 8.73 -4.67
C ARG A 3 -45.41 9.36 -4.02
N ASN A 4 -44.70 8.61 -3.18
CA ASN A 4 -43.38 8.98 -2.69
C ASN A 4 -42.40 9.04 -3.87
N SER A 5 -42.23 10.24 -4.44
CA SER A 5 -41.19 10.54 -5.40
C SER A 5 -39.87 10.65 -4.63
N GLY A 6 -39.10 9.56 -4.65
CA GLY A 6 -37.73 9.56 -4.15
C GLY A 6 -36.93 10.60 -4.93
N LYS A 7 -36.59 11.71 -4.27
CA LYS A 7 -35.73 12.74 -4.84
C LYS A 7 -34.44 12.08 -5.35
N PRO A 8 -34.00 12.35 -6.59
CA PRO A 8 -32.72 11.84 -7.07
C PRO A 8 -31.63 12.36 -6.14
N ARG A 9 -30.81 11.44 -5.61
CA ARG A 9 -29.60 11.81 -4.87
C ARG A 9 -28.70 12.58 -5.83
N ILE A 10 -28.67 13.90 -5.68
CA ILE A 10 -27.68 14.75 -6.33
C ILE A 10 -26.33 14.28 -5.79
N ILE A 11 -25.56 13.62 -6.65
CA ILE A 11 -24.15 13.33 -6.42
C ILE A 11 -23.51 14.71 -6.28
N LYS A 12 -23.12 15.08 -5.05
CA LYS A 12 -22.35 16.30 -4.85
C LYS A 12 -21.13 16.21 -5.77
N PRO A 13 -20.80 17.26 -6.54
CA PRO A 13 -19.57 17.25 -7.33
C PRO A 13 -18.44 16.87 -6.38
N ALA A 14 -17.62 15.90 -6.78
CA ALA A 14 -16.48 15.48 -5.99
C ALA A 14 -15.69 16.72 -5.56
N ASP A 15 -15.16 16.68 -4.34
CA ASP A 15 -14.60 17.84 -3.65
C ASP A 15 -13.73 18.67 -4.60
N SER A 16 -14.28 19.79 -5.10
CA SER A 16 -13.67 20.59 -6.18
C SER A 16 -12.24 21.03 -5.90
N LYS A 17 -11.85 20.98 -4.63
CA LYS A 17 -10.48 21.18 -4.15
C LYS A 17 -9.56 20.01 -4.48
N ILE A 18 -9.94 18.77 -4.15
CA ILE A 18 -9.14 17.57 -4.42
C ILE A 18 -8.97 17.39 -5.93
N GLU A 19 -10.03 17.61 -6.71
CA GLU A 19 -9.92 17.55 -8.17
C GLU A 19 -8.88 18.55 -8.70
N LYS A 20 -8.93 19.82 -8.26
CA LYS A 20 -7.97 20.85 -8.67
C LYS A 20 -6.54 20.50 -8.25
N GLU A 21 -6.35 19.98 -7.05
CA GLU A 21 -5.04 19.61 -6.52
C GLU A 21 -4.43 18.41 -7.28
N TRP A 22 -5.24 17.40 -7.60
CA TRP A 22 -4.75 16.17 -8.22
C TRP A 22 -4.74 16.23 -9.75
N ARG A 23 -5.48 17.13 -10.39
CA ARG A 23 -5.62 17.17 -11.86
C ARG A 23 -4.26 17.19 -12.58
N SER A 24 -3.30 17.99 -12.11
CA SER A 24 -1.96 18.12 -12.70
C SER A 24 -0.89 17.19 -12.10
N VAL A 25 -1.22 16.34 -11.13
CA VAL A 25 -0.23 15.47 -10.48
C VAL A 25 0.13 14.30 -11.39
N GLU A 26 1.37 14.22 -11.85
CA GLU A 26 1.85 13.13 -12.70
C GLU A 26 2.60 12.05 -11.93
N TYR A 27 3.21 12.41 -10.79
CA TYR A 27 4.02 11.53 -9.97
C TYR A 27 3.55 11.54 -8.51
N LEU A 28 3.55 10.36 -7.88
CA LEU A 28 3.29 10.19 -6.45
C LEU A 28 4.42 9.40 -5.80
N LEU A 29 5.06 10.02 -4.81
CA LEU A 29 6.10 9.42 -4.00
C LEU A 29 5.48 8.98 -2.67
N ILE A 30 5.66 7.71 -2.29
CA ILE A 30 5.18 7.19 -1.01
C ILE A 30 6.36 6.60 -0.25
N ASP A 31 6.78 7.25 0.83
CA ASP A 31 7.77 6.70 1.75
C ASP A 31 7.14 5.79 2.81
N LYS A 32 7.96 4.94 3.44
CA LYS A 32 7.58 3.98 4.48
C LYS A 32 6.46 3.04 4.05
N MET A 33 6.56 2.54 2.83
CA MET A 33 5.56 1.65 2.23
C MET A 33 5.32 0.36 3.02
N SER A 34 6.26 -0.08 3.88
CA SER A 34 6.10 -1.24 4.76
C SER A 34 4.94 -1.10 5.77
N MET A 35 4.63 0.14 6.17
CA MET A 35 3.57 0.47 7.11
C MET A 35 2.22 0.70 6.43
N VAL A 36 2.21 0.84 5.11
CA VAL A 36 0.98 1.04 4.34
C VAL A 36 0.28 -0.30 4.18
N GLY A 37 -0.96 -0.38 4.69
CA GLY A 37 -1.80 -1.54 4.53
C GLY A 37 -2.58 -1.53 3.20
N LEU A 38 -3.03 -2.72 2.79
CA LEU A 38 -3.75 -2.91 1.53
C LEU A 38 -5.08 -2.12 1.47
N THR A 39 -5.80 -1.96 2.59
CA THR A 39 -7.04 -1.17 2.62
C THR A 39 -6.75 0.33 2.44
N VAL A 40 -5.66 0.84 3.02
CA VAL A 40 -5.24 2.24 2.83
C VAL A 40 -4.88 2.49 1.36
N LEU A 41 -4.14 1.55 0.76
CA LEU A 41 -3.75 1.64 -0.64
C LEU A 41 -4.94 1.62 -1.61
N GLU A 42 -5.94 0.78 -1.36
CA GLU A 42 -7.18 0.75 -2.16
C GLU A 42 -7.93 2.08 -2.09
N LYS A 43 -8.08 2.64 -0.87
CA LYS A 43 -8.72 3.93 -0.66
C LYS A 43 -8.00 5.05 -1.41
N LEU A 44 -6.66 5.06 -1.34
CA LEU A 44 -5.84 6.02 -2.06
C LEU A 44 -6.07 5.92 -3.58
N LYS A 45 -6.02 4.71 -4.14
CA LYS A 45 -6.32 4.47 -5.55
C LYS A 45 -7.70 5.01 -5.93
N ARG A 46 -8.73 4.74 -5.12
CA ARG A 46 -10.09 5.23 -5.37
C ARG A 46 -10.18 6.75 -5.35
N ILE A 47 -9.55 7.40 -4.38
CA ILE A 47 -9.53 8.87 -4.28
C ILE A 47 -8.85 9.48 -5.51
N ILE A 48 -7.70 8.95 -5.92
CA ILE A 48 -6.96 9.43 -7.10
C ILE A 48 -7.78 9.23 -8.38
N SER A 49 -8.39 8.05 -8.57
CA SER A 49 -9.25 7.80 -9.74
C SER A 49 -10.42 8.77 -9.82
N THR A 50 -11.08 9.05 -8.68
CA THR A 50 -12.17 10.03 -8.61
C THR A 50 -11.66 11.45 -8.91
N ALA A 51 -10.55 11.86 -8.31
CA ALA A 51 -10.01 13.21 -8.47
C ALA A 51 -9.51 13.49 -9.90
N LYS A 52 -9.02 12.44 -10.59
CA LYS A 52 -8.56 12.51 -11.99
C LYS A 52 -9.68 12.34 -13.02
N HIS A 53 -10.90 11.99 -12.59
CA HIS A 53 -12.02 11.61 -13.48
C HIS A 53 -11.65 10.49 -14.46
N VAL A 54 -10.87 9.51 -13.98
CA VAL A 54 -10.41 8.36 -14.79
C VAL A 54 -11.15 7.10 -14.37
N ASN A 55 -11.33 6.18 -15.33
CA ASN A 55 -11.91 4.86 -15.06
C ASN A 55 -11.19 4.17 -13.88
N PRO A 56 -11.91 3.67 -12.86
CA PRO A 56 -11.33 2.94 -11.72
C PRO A 56 -10.50 1.70 -12.08
N GLN A 57 -10.62 1.18 -13.30
CA GLN A 57 -9.77 0.08 -13.80
C GLN A 57 -8.35 0.52 -14.12
N VAL A 58 -8.12 1.81 -14.37
CA VAL A 58 -6.78 2.35 -14.60
C VAL A 58 -6.04 2.41 -13.26
N PRO A 59 -4.88 1.75 -13.12
CA PRO A 59 -4.07 1.82 -11.91
C PRO A 59 -3.75 3.28 -11.57
N PHE A 60 -4.14 3.70 -10.36
CA PHE A 60 -3.89 5.04 -9.81
C PHE A 60 -4.19 6.22 -10.75
N GLY A 61 -5.21 6.10 -11.62
CA GLY A 61 -5.62 7.20 -12.50
C GLY A 61 -4.52 7.73 -13.42
N SER A 62 -3.63 6.84 -13.88
CA SER A 62 -2.47 7.15 -14.73
C SER A 62 -1.37 7.99 -14.05
N VAL A 63 -1.36 8.05 -12.72
CA VAL A 63 -0.26 8.67 -11.96
C VAL A 63 0.89 7.67 -11.86
N HIS A 64 2.11 8.11 -12.17
CA HIS A 64 3.33 7.33 -11.95
C HIS A 64 3.62 7.24 -10.46
N ILE A 65 3.75 6.02 -9.94
CA ILE A 65 3.99 5.82 -8.51
C ILE A 65 5.38 5.27 -8.27
N ILE A 66 6.06 5.89 -7.31
CA ILE A 66 7.36 5.45 -6.83
C ILE A 66 7.24 5.18 -5.32
N PHE A 67 7.43 3.92 -4.95
CA PHE A 67 7.38 3.48 -3.57
C PHE A 67 8.78 3.46 -2.96
N PHE A 68 8.93 4.04 -1.77
CA PHE A 68 10.11 3.91 -0.92
C PHE A 68 9.74 3.19 0.37
N GLY A 69 10.64 2.35 0.85
CA GLY A 69 10.44 1.67 2.12
C GLY A 69 11.40 0.51 2.34
N ASP A 70 11.35 0.01 3.56
CA ASP A 70 12.11 -1.16 3.99
C ASP A 70 11.15 -2.09 4.72
N TYR A 71 10.82 -3.21 4.07
CA TYR A 71 9.79 -4.14 4.53
C TYR A 71 10.20 -4.95 5.77
N LEU A 72 11.45 -4.82 6.22
CA LEU A 72 11.95 -5.40 7.47
C LEU A 72 11.82 -4.46 8.68
N GLN A 73 11.32 -3.24 8.50
CA GLN A 73 10.97 -2.32 9.59
C GLN A 73 9.61 -2.73 10.20
N TYR A 74 8.67 -1.78 10.29
CA TYR A 74 7.34 -2.03 10.84
C TYR A 74 6.36 -2.47 9.75
N ARG A 75 5.48 -3.41 10.13
CA ARG A 75 4.33 -3.83 9.33
C ARG A 75 3.16 -2.86 9.52
N SER A 76 2.20 -2.91 8.62
CA SER A 76 0.92 -2.20 8.75
C SER A 76 0.19 -2.55 10.04
N VAL A 77 -0.36 -1.54 10.71
CA VAL A 77 -1.12 -1.70 11.96
C VAL A 77 -2.60 -1.88 11.63
N TYR A 78 -3.24 -2.92 12.19
CA TYR A 78 -4.67 -3.27 11.97
C TYR A 78 -5.12 -3.47 10.50
N ASP A 79 -4.17 -3.66 9.58
CA ASP A 79 -4.43 -3.90 8.17
C ASP A 79 -3.49 -4.98 7.59
N ALA A 80 -3.90 -5.58 6.48
CA ALA A 80 -3.15 -6.61 5.80
C ALA A 80 -1.88 -6.00 5.15
N PRO A 81 -0.70 -6.58 5.40
CA PRO A 81 0.54 -6.15 4.74
C PRO A 81 0.48 -6.31 3.22
N LEU A 82 1.28 -5.51 2.50
CA LEU A 82 1.33 -5.54 1.02
C LEU A 82 1.74 -6.88 0.42
N HIS A 83 2.49 -7.71 1.16
CA HIS A 83 2.91 -9.04 0.76
C HIS A 83 1.93 -10.15 1.17
N THR A 84 0.72 -9.81 1.62
CA THR A 84 -0.29 -10.81 2.00
C THR A 84 -0.60 -11.70 0.79
N ASP A 85 -0.57 -13.01 1.02
CA ASP A 85 -0.95 -14.03 0.05
C ASP A 85 -2.40 -14.45 0.28
N PHE A 86 -3.26 -14.16 -0.70
CA PHE A 86 -4.69 -14.50 -0.66
C PHE A 86 -5.00 -15.85 -1.32
N SER A 87 -4.00 -16.53 -1.89
CA SER A 87 -4.13 -17.90 -2.41
C SER A 87 -4.10 -18.95 -1.29
N LEU A 88 -3.46 -18.61 -0.16
CA LEU A 88 -3.39 -19.50 0.99
C LEU A 88 -4.79 -19.73 1.58
N PRO A 89 -5.13 -20.98 1.94
CA PRO A 89 -6.42 -21.31 2.49
C PRO A 89 -6.62 -20.54 3.81
N SER A 90 -7.59 -19.63 3.80
CA SER A 90 -8.01 -18.96 5.02
C SER A 90 -8.57 -20.00 5.99
N LYS A 91 -8.29 -19.88 7.29
CA LYS A 91 -8.94 -20.69 8.35
C LYS A 91 -10.48 -20.51 8.42
N LYS A 92 -11.07 -19.77 7.47
CA LYS A 92 -12.50 -19.56 7.34
C LYS A 92 -13.17 -20.84 6.84
N LYS A 93 -14.35 -21.11 7.39
CA LYS A 93 -15.20 -22.22 6.95
C LYS A 93 -15.45 -22.11 5.44
N PRO A 94 -15.41 -23.25 4.69
CA PRO A 94 -15.76 -23.25 3.28
C PRO A 94 -17.19 -22.71 3.10
N GLY A 95 -17.40 -21.83 2.12
CA GLY A 95 -18.69 -21.22 1.80
C GLY A 95 -18.97 -19.84 2.40
N LYS A 96 -18.08 -19.26 3.21
CA LYS A 96 -18.24 -17.87 3.67
C LYS A 96 -17.93 -16.88 2.55
N LEU A 97 -18.90 -16.03 2.21
CA LEU A 97 -18.72 -14.90 1.28
C LEU A 97 -17.59 -13.96 1.73
N LEU A 98 -16.83 -13.46 0.77
CA LEU A 98 -15.78 -12.47 1.02
C LEU A 98 -16.40 -11.17 1.53
N THR A 99 -15.79 -10.60 2.56
CA THR A 99 -16.17 -9.26 3.04
C THR A 99 -15.69 -8.18 2.08
N GLU A 100 -16.35 -7.01 2.08
CA GLU A 100 -15.93 -5.87 1.25
C GLU A 100 -14.46 -5.49 1.50
N LYS A 101 -14.02 -5.53 2.77
CA LYS A 101 -12.62 -5.28 3.14
C LYS A 101 -11.67 -6.25 2.43
N GLU A 102 -12.01 -7.54 2.35
CA GLU A 102 -11.17 -8.53 1.67
C GLU A 102 -11.13 -8.31 0.15
N ILE A 103 -12.25 -7.90 -0.43
CA ILE A 103 -12.30 -7.54 -1.85
C ILE A 103 -11.38 -6.34 -2.12
N GLN A 104 -11.48 -5.29 -1.31
CA GLN A 104 -10.61 -4.11 -1.40
C GLN A 104 -9.14 -4.48 -1.24
N GLN A 105 -8.81 -5.33 -0.27
CA GLN A 105 -7.43 -5.78 -0.05
C GLN A 105 -6.89 -6.60 -1.23
N ARG A 106 -7.71 -7.46 -1.84
CA ARG A 106 -7.33 -8.21 -3.06
C ARG A 106 -7.09 -7.30 -4.26
N VAL A 107 -7.93 -6.27 -4.44
CA VAL A 107 -7.75 -5.26 -5.49
C VAL A 107 -6.43 -4.50 -5.28
N ALA A 108 -6.16 -4.02 -4.06
CA ALA A 108 -4.88 -3.38 -3.75
C ALA A 108 -3.69 -4.32 -3.93
N ARG A 109 -3.84 -5.61 -3.60
CA ARG A 109 -2.77 -6.59 -3.81
C ARG A 109 -2.44 -6.75 -5.29
N SER A 110 -3.46 -6.76 -6.15
CA SER A 110 -3.27 -6.76 -7.60
C SER A 110 -2.49 -5.55 -8.08
N LEU A 111 -2.72 -4.36 -7.52
CA LEU A 111 -1.92 -3.16 -7.85
C LEU A 111 -0.45 -3.31 -7.44
N ILE A 112 -0.17 -3.87 -6.26
CA ILE A 112 1.21 -4.14 -5.82
C ILE A 112 1.90 -5.15 -6.74
N LEU A 113 1.17 -6.14 -7.27
CA LEU A 113 1.73 -7.12 -8.21
C LEU A 113 2.00 -6.53 -9.60
N GLN A 114 1.48 -5.35 -9.92
CA GLN A 114 1.76 -4.64 -11.18
C GLN A 114 3.05 -3.80 -11.13
N ILE A 115 3.76 -3.78 -10.00
CA ILE A 115 5.06 -3.12 -9.90
C ILE A 115 6.02 -3.75 -10.91
N ASN A 116 6.52 -2.92 -11.83
CA ASN A 116 7.35 -3.36 -12.95
C ASN A 116 8.87 -3.24 -12.68
N CYS A 117 9.26 -2.45 -11.68
CA CYS A 117 10.65 -2.14 -11.38
C CYS A 117 10.86 -2.09 -9.87
N VAL A 118 11.94 -2.73 -9.42
CA VAL A 118 12.39 -2.70 -8.03
C VAL A 118 13.88 -2.36 -8.02
N VAL A 119 14.24 -1.31 -7.30
CA VAL A 119 15.63 -0.90 -7.10
C VAL A 119 15.99 -1.11 -5.64
N LYS A 120 17.05 -1.89 -5.37
CA LYS A 120 17.57 -2.12 -4.03
C LYS A 120 18.78 -1.22 -3.80
N LEU A 121 18.68 -0.32 -2.82
CA LEU A 121 19.82 0.44 -2.33
C LEU A 121 20.61 -0.42 -1.35
N ILE A 122 21.91 -0.58 -1.61
CA ILE A 122 22.79 -1.49 -0.84
C ILE A 122 23.81 -0.75 0.03
N GLN A 123 24.13 0.51 -0.30
CA GLN A 123 25.09 1.30 0.46
C GLN A 123 24.40 1.94 1.67
N GLN A 124 24.90 1.64 2.87
CA GLN A 124 24.47 2.33 4.09
C GLN A 124 25.22 3.66 4.22
N MET A 125 24.47 4.74 4.39
CA MET A 125 25.03 6.10 4.53
C MET A 125 24.96 6.63 5.96
N ARG A 126 24.27 5.92 6.88
CA ARG A 126 24.05 6.39 8.26
C ARG A 126 25.27 6.24 9.17
N THR A 127 26.13 5.25 8.88
CA THR A 127 27.27 4.90 9.73
C THR A 127 28.34 4.24 8.87
N GLU A 128 29.60 4.50 9.22
CA GLU A 128 30.79 3.95 8.55
C GLU A 128 31.46 2.85 9.41
N ASP A 129 30.97 2.63 10.63
CA ASP A 129 31.49 1.60 11.54
C ASP A 129 31.19 0.20 10.97
N SER A 130 32.25 -0.45 10.48
CA SER A 130 32.17 -1.79 9.88
C SER A 130 31.57 -2.83 10.82
N TRP A 131 31.88 -2.78 12.12
CA TRP A 131 31.36 -3.75 13.07
C TRP A 131 29.85 -3.56 13.29
N TYR A 132 29.43 -2.31 13.46
CA TYR A 132 28.01 -1.99 13.60
C TYR A 132 27.22 -2.33 12.32
N LEU A 133 27.79 -2.08 11.14
CA LEU A 133 27.19 -2.48 9.86
C LEU A 133 27.01 -3.99 9.74
N GLN A 134 28.04 -4.77 10.09
CA GLN A 134 27.97 -6.23 10.09
C GLN A 134 26.91 -6.73 11.10
N LEU A 135 26.82 -6.11 12.28
CA LEU A 135 25.77 -6.41 13.25
C LEU A 135 24.38 -6.17 12.69
N LEU A 136 24.13 -4.99 12.10
CA LEU A 136 22.84 -4.66 11.49
C LEU A 136 22.47 -5.59 10.34
N GLU A 137 23.45 -5.99 9.52
CA GLU A 137 23.22 -6.93 8.42
C GLU A 137 22.85 -8.33 8.92
N ARG A 138 23.51 -8.80 9.99
CA ARG A 138 23.14 -10.06 10.65
C ARG A 138 21.74 -9.98 11.25
N LEU A 139 21.42 -8.90 11.96
CA LEU A 139 20.08 -8.66 12.51
C LEU A 139 19.00 -8.65 11.42
N ARG A 140 19.29 -8.03 10.27
CA ARG A 140 18.40 -8.00 9.10
C ARG A 140 18.06 -9.40 8.59
N HIS A 141 19.00 -10.33 8.67
CA HIS A 141 18.83 -11.73 8.23
C HIS A 141 18.40 -12.68 9.36
N GLY A 142 18.16 -12.17 10.57
CA GLY A 142 17.82 -13.00 11.74
C GLY A 142 18.97 -13.91 12.19
N GLN A 143 20.21 -13.57 11.86
CA GLN A 143 21.39 -14.32 12.25
C GLN A 143 21.90 -13.79 13.61
N CYS A 144 21.66 -14.54 14.68
CA CYS A 144 22.29 -14.29 15.98
C CYS A 144 23.32 -15.39 16.28
N SER A 145 24.58 -14.98 16.46
CA SER A 145 25.65 -15.85 16.97
C SER A 145 26.17 -15.27 18.29
N ASP A 146 26.25 -16.08 19.35
CA ASP A 146 26.92 -15.72 20.61
C ASP A 146 28.46 -15.82 20.44
N PRO A 147 29.30 -14.92 21.00
CA PRO A 147 29.01 -13.63 21.62
C PRO A 147 29.34 -12.46 20.68
N CYS A 148 28.46 -11.46 20.63
CA CYS A 148 28.76 -10.13 20.09
C CYS A 148 29.67 -9.34 21.05
N VAL A 149 30.84 -9.90 21.39
CA VAL A 149 31.84 -9.27 22.26
C VAL A 149 33.10 -9.02 21.43
N PRO A 150 33.61 -7.78 21.38
CA PRO A 150 34.90 -7.51 20.76
C PRO A 150 36.00 -8.29 21.49
N LYS A 151 36.84 -9.01 20.74
CA LYS A 151 38.15 -9.49 21.24
C LYS A 151 39.13 -8.33 21.26
#